data_AF-A0A959ZZP8-F1
#
_entry.id   AF-A0A959ZZP8-F1
#
_cell.length_a   1.000
_cell.length_b   1.000
_cell.length_c   1.000
_cell.angle_alpha   90.00
_cell.angle_beta   90.00
_cell.angle_gamma   90.00
#
_symmetry.space_group_name_H-M   'P 1'
#
loop_
_entity.id
_entity.type
_entity.pdbx_description
1 polymer ?
#
loop_
_entity_poly.entity_id
_entity_poly.type
_entity_poly.pdbx_seq_one_letter_code
_entity_poly.pdbx_strand_id
1 'polypeptide(L)' 'MGQGEGEVTQTRTWMEGERFKDTTRVHTARQVVEQQGTVPQDYTVAREAAEQFYARLRELFAEKKSITSFGPYSPG' A
#
# COMPACT_ATOMS: atom_id res chain seq x y z
N MET A 1 14.83 -21.78 1.77
CA MET A 1 15.72 -20.72 2.28
C MET A 1 14.82 -19.71 2.93
N GLY A 2 14.85 -19.56 4.27
CA GLY A 2 13.97 -18.61 4.96
C GLY A 2 14.30 -17.18 4.56
N GLN A 3 13.29 -16.38 4.27
CA GLN A 3 13.48 -14.95 3.98
C GLN A 3 14.07 -14.22 5.18
N GLY A 4 14.91 -13.23 4.90
CA GLY A 4 15.79 -12.62 5.89
C GLY A 4 15.07 -11.71 6.88
N GLU A 5 15.62 -11.60 8.09
CA GLU A 5 15.16 -10.67 9.14
C GLU A 5 15.10 -9.20 8.66
N GLY A 6 15.91 -8.84 7.65
CA GLY A 6 15.86 -7.53 7.01
C GLY A 6 14.55 -7.24 6.28
N GLU A 7 14.01 -8.21 5.53
CA GLU A 7 12.75 -8.08 4.80
C GLU A 7 11.56 -7.96 5.76
N VAL A 8 11.59 -8.74 6.85
CA VAL A 8 10.59 -8.67 7.92
C VAL A 8 10.62 -7.30 8.59
N THR A 9 11.81 -6.75 8.86
CA THR A 9 11.97 -5.42 9.45
C THR A 9 11.47 -4.33 8.50
N GLN A 10 11.84 -4.38 7.23
CA GLN A 10 11.38 -3.42 6.22
C GLN A 10 9.85 -3.44 6.09
N THR A 11 9.26 -4.64 6.01
CA THR A 11 7.81 -4.82 5.91
C THR A 11 7.10 -4.33 7.15
N ARG A 12 7.63 -4.59 8.35
CA ARG A 12 7.10 -4.06 9.62
C ARG A 12 7.08 -2.53 9.61
N THR A 13 8.23 -1.89 9.32
CA THR A 13 8.33 -0.43 9.28
C THR A 13 7.34 0.17 8.29
N TRP A 14 7.19 -0.46 7.11
CA TRP A 14 6.20 -0.03 6.13
C TRP A 14 4.76 -0.17 6.65
N MET A 15 4.43 -1.30 7.30
CA MET A 15 3.10 -1.55 7.88
C MET A 15 2.74 -0.58 9.01
N GLU A 16 3.75 -0.11 9.76
CA GLU A 16 3.63 0.85 10.87
C GLU A 16 3.60 2.32 10.41
N GLY A 17 3.80 2.58 9.12
CA GLY A 17 3.77 3.92 8.57
C GLY A 17 2.41 4.62 8.74
N GLU A 18 2.43 5.96 8.77
CA GLU A 18 1.25 6.83 8.98
C GLU A 18 0.06 6.48 8.08
N ARG A 19 0.32 6.03 6.85
CA ARG A 19 -0.70 5.58 5.89
C ARG A 19 -1.66 4.53 6.49
N PHE A 20 -1.14 3.67 7.36
CA PHE A 20 -1.81 2.49 7.87
C PHE A 20 -2.18 2.58 9.36
N LYS A 21 -2.04 3.75 10.00
CA LYS A 21 -2.34 3.91 11.44
C LYS A 21 -3.75 3.46 11.83
N ASP A 22 -4.69 3.56 10.89
CA ASP A 22 -6.10 3.20 11.08
C ASP A 22 -6.44 1.81 10.46
N THR A 23 -5.43 1.01 10.08
CA THR A 23 -5.61 -0.29 9.42
C THR A 23 -5.27 -1.46 10.36
N THR A 24 -6.27 -2.22 10.77
CA THR A 24 -6.08 -3.45 11.56
C THR A 24 -5.72 -4.63 10.66
N ARG A 25 -4.56 -5.25 10.89
CA ARG A 25 -4.12 -6.49 10.22
C ARG A 25 -4.22 -7.66 11.19
N VAL A 26 -4.75 -8.78 10.71
CA VAL A 26 -4.85 -10.06 11.46
C VAL A 26 -3.67 -10.99 11.20
N HIS A 27 -2.61 -10.48 10.57
CA HIS A 27 -1.39 -11.19 10.22
C HIS A 27 -0.17 -10.31 10.52
N THR A 28 1.00 -10.94 10.57
CA THR A 28 2.28 -10.29 10.88
C THR A 28 3.09 -9.98 9.62
N ALA A 29 4.08 -9.09 9.75
CA ALA A 29 5.05 -8.82 8.69
C ALA A 29 5.79 -10.10 8.25
N ARG A 30 6.13 -10.99 9.18
CA ARG A 30 6.79 -12.28 8.87
C ARG A 30 5.90 -13.16 8.00
N GLN A 31 4.63 -13.29 8.35
CA GLN A 31 3.67 -14.07 7.55
C GLN A 31 3.50 -13.51 6.12
N VAL A 32 3.61 -12.19 5.94
CA VAL A 32 3.58 -11.57 4.60
C VAL A 32 4.86 -11.89 3.84
N VAL A 33 6.01 -11.66 4.45
CA VAL A 33 7.31 -11.95 3.85
C VAL A 33 7.34 -13.40 3.39
N GLU A 34 6.96 -14.37 4.25
CA GLU A 34 6.89 -15.82 3.95
C GLU A 34 6.15 -16.20 2.66
N GLN A 35 5.29 -15.31 2.14
CA GLN A 35 4.52 -15.51 0.91
C GLN A 35 5.06 -14.73 -0.31
N GLN A 36 5.99 -13.78 -0.15
CA GLN A 36 6.46 -12.88 -1.23
C GLN A 36 7.34 -13.55 -2.30
N GLY A 37 7.74 -14.81 -2.11
CA GLY A 37 8.70 -15.48 -3.01
C GLY A 37 10.09 -14.83 -2.95
N THR A 38 10.93 -15.13 -3.94
CA THR A 38 12.35 -14.70 -3.95
C THR A 38 12.69 -13.71 -5.06
N VAL A 39 11.76 -13.46 -5.99
CA VAL A 39 11.98 -12.53 -7.10
C VAL A 39 11.21 -11.24 -6.79
N PRO A 40 11.91 -10.12 -6.53
CA PRO A 40 11.24 -8.86 -6.28
C PRO A 40 10.45 -8.42 -7.52
N GLN A 41 9.22 -7.98 -7.29
CA GLN A 41 8.35 -7.38 -8.31
C GLN A 41 8.09 -5.94 -7.93
N ASP A 42 8.39 -5.00 -8.84
CA ASP A 42 7.96 -3.61 -8.70
C ASP A 42 6.73 -3.37 -9.57
N TYR A 43 5.63 -2.94 -8.93
CA TYR A 43 4.41 -2.53 -9.61
C TYR A 43 4.37 -1.00 -9.68
N THR A 44 5.30 -0.40 -10.42
CA THR A 44 5.55 1.05 -10.41
C THR A 44 4.29 1.89 -10.61
N VAL A 45 3.48 1.58 -11.62
CA VAL A 45 2.22 2.30 -11.90
C VAL A 45 1.25 2.22 -10.72
N ALA A 46 1.09 1.02 -10.13
CA ALA A 46 0.19 0.83 -9.00
C ALA A 46 0.70 1.53 -7.74
N ARG A 47 2.01 1.45 -7.46
CA ARG A 47 2.67 2.11 -6.32
C ARG A 47 2.46 3.62 -6.39
N GLU A 48 2.87 4.23 -7.50
CA GLU A 48 2.82 5.68 -7.68
C GLU A 48 1.38 6.20 -7.66
N ALA A 49 0.46 5.53 -8.36
CA ALA A 49 -0.95 5.91 -8.35
C ALA A 49 -1.56 5.81 -6.93
N ALA A 50 -1.24 4.76 -6.17
CA ALA A 50 -1.77 4.59 -4.82
C ALA A 50 -1.21 5.61 -3.81
N GLU A 51 0.05 6.03 -3.98
CA GLU A 51 0.68 7.08 -3.17
C GLU A 51 0.04 8.44 -3.46
N GLN A 52 -0.04 8.83 -4.74
CA GLN A 52 -0.64 10.09 -5.17
C GLN A 52 -2.13 10.17 -4.80
N PHE A 53 -2.88 9.08 -5.01
CA PHE A 53 -4.30 9.04 -4.72
C PHE A 53 -4.59 9.14 -3.21
N TYR A 54 -3.79 8.49 -2.36
CA TYR A 54 -3.93 8.65 -0.92
C TYR A 54 -3.70 10.09 -0.47
N ALA A 55 -2.64 10.74 -0.95
CA ALA A 55 -2.38 12.14 -0.65
C ALA A 55 -3.57 13.04 -1.04
N ARG A 56 -4.11 12.84 -2.24
CA ARG A 56 -5.28 13.58 -2.72
C ARG A 56 -6.53 13.35 -1.86
N LEU A 57 -6.79 12.11 -1.44
CA LEU A 57 -7.92 11.79 -0.56
C LEU A 57 -7.78 12.47 0.81
N ARG A 58 -6.56 12.54 1.37
CA ARG A 58 -6.32 13.23 2.65
C ARG A 58 -6.55 14.73 2.55
N GLU A 59 -6.11 15.36 1.47
CA GLU A 59 -6.36 16.78 1.17
C GLU A 59 -7.87 17.05 1.09
N LEU A 60 -8.59 16.31 0.25
CA LEU A 60 -10.03 16.48 0.07
C LEU A 60 -10.81 16.22 1.36
N PHE A 61 -10.40 15.23 2.16
CA PHE A 61 -11.01 14.97 3.46
C PHE A 61 -10.85 16.16 4.41
N ALA A 62 -9.66 16.77 4.48
CA ALA A 62 -9.42 17.96 5.30
C ALA A 62 -10.29 19.15 4.86
N GLU A 63 -10.52 19.29 3.55
CA GLU A 63 -11.39 20.32 2.97
C GLU A 63 -12.89 19.96 2.99
N LYS A 64 -13.27 18.78 3.47
CA LYS A 64 -14.64 18.23 3.40
C LYS A 64 -15.21 18.17 1.99
N LYS A 65 -14.36 17.84 1.01
CA LYS A 65 -14.69 17.63 -0.40
C LYS A 65 -14.63 16.14 -0.77
N SER A 66 -15.12 15.80 -1.96
CA SER A 66 -15.15 14.43 -2.47
C SER A 66 -14.59 14.33 -3.90
N ILE A 67 -14.24 13.11 -4.31
CA ILE A 67 -14.00 12.76 -5.70
C ILE A 67 -15.26 12.11 -6.25
N THR A 68 -15.72 12.57 -7.41
CA THR A 68 -16.81 11.94 -8.17
C THR A 68 -16.23 11.35 -9.43
N SER A 69 -16.53 10.08 -9.70
CA SER A 69 -16.07 9.37 -10.90
C SER A 69 -17.23 8.56 -11.50
N PHE A 70 -17.08 8.16 -12.76
CA PHE A 70 -17.95 7.20 -13.44
C PHE A 70 -17.09 6.03 -13.90
N GLY A 71 -17.68 4.83 -14.03
CA GLY A 71 -16.97 3.64 -14.49
C GLY A 71 -16.58 3.80 -15.96
N PRO A 72 -15.29 3.90 -16.33
CA PRO A 72 -14.90 3.93 -17.73
C PRO A 72 -15.18 2.56 -18.36
N TYR A 73 -15.75 2.57 -19.57
CA TYR A 73 -16.03 1.33 -20.31
C TYR A 73 -14.77 0.79 -21.02
N SER A 74 -13.88 1.68 -21.44
CA SER A 74 -12.62 1.35 -22.12
C SER A 74 -11.50 2.32 -21.67
N PRO A 75 -10.21 1.98 -21.91
CA PRO A 75 -9.07 2.85 -21.62
C PRO A 75 -9.06 4.18 -22.42
N GLY A 76 -9.91 4.28 -23.44
CA GLY A 76 -9.93 5.32 -24.46
C GLY A 76 -10.31 4.71 -25.81
#